data_AF-A0A653TE15-F1
#
_entry.id   AF-A0A653TE15-F1
#
_cell.length_a   1.000
_cell.length_b   1.000
_cell.length_c   1.000
_cell.angle_alpha   90.00
_cell.angle_beta   90.00
_cell.angle_gamma   90.00
#
_symmetry.space_group_name_H-M   'P 1'
#
loop_
_entity.id
_entity.type
_entity.pdbx_description
1 polymer ?
#
loop_
_entity_poly.entity_id
_entity_poly.type
_entity_poly.pdbx_seq_one_letter_code
_entity_poly.pdbx_strand_id
1 'polypeptide(L)'
;MGDLAIDFCGEWYEPSDEDIFDIGREGDLEVDDNPYLHRRFLQIARYDGMWWLSNVGSMLSATVADGSGGMQAWLAPGARIPLVFSHTNVIFTAGPTTYEFAVHLKTPSFRHEARDEDQAGDTTIGPVVFTDSQKALIVALAEPMLRRDGTGFSAIPSSAEAAKRLGWALTRFNRKLDNVCDKLDRVGVVGLRGGVGKLATNRRARLVEHAVTSHLVTPADLHLLEKMSGVDEG
;
A
#
# COMPACT_ATOMS: atom_id res chain seq x y z
N MET A 1 -26.75 5.96 -1.28
CA MET A 1 -25.43 6.58 -1.36
C MET A 1 -25.27 7.58 -0.23
N GLY A 2 -24.89 7.06 0.94
CA GLY A 2 -24.43 7.80 2.11
C GLY A 2 -23.22 8.69 1.81
N ASP A 3 -22.77 9.43 2.83
CA ASP A 3 -21.61 10.34 2.71
C ASP A 3 -20.29 9.57 2.54
N LEU A 4 -20.20 8.39 3.16
CA LEU A 4 -19.08 7.47 3.05
C LEU A 4 -19.52 6.15 2.40
N ALA A 5 -18.67 5.61 1.52
CA ALA A 5 -18.84 4.30 0.92
C ALA A 5 -17.50 3.54 0.91
N ILE A 6 -17.55 2.22 1.04
CA ILE A 6 -16.40 1.33 1.03
C ILE A 6 -16.49 0.45 -0.21
N ASP A 7 -15.42 0.37 -1.00
CA ASP A 7 -15.25 -0.57 -2.10
C ASP A 7 -14.30 -1.70 -1.65
N PHE A 8 -14.83 -2.92 -1.63
CA PHE A 8 -14.06 -4.13 -1.35
C PHE A 8 -14.40 -5.20 -2.39
N CYS A 9 -13.39 -5.63 -3.15
CA CYS A 9 -13.54 -6.63 -4.21
C CYS A 9 -14.64 -6.32 -5.25
N GLY A 10 -14.92 -5.02 -5.49
CA GLY A 10 -15.96 -4.56 -6.41
C GLY A 10 -17.37 -4.49 -5.80
N GLU A 11 -17.51 -4.89 -4.53
CA GLU A 11 -18.74 -4.70 -3.75
C GLU A 11 -18.69 -3.39 -2.96
N TRP A 12 -19.84 -2.72 -2.91
CA TRP A 12 -19.98 -1.42 -2.27
C TRP A 12 -20.78 -1.53 -0.98
N TYR A 13 -20.20 -1.02 0.10
CA TYR A 13 -20.81 -0.97 1.43
C TYR A 13 -21.00 0.49 1.84
N GLU A 14 -22.16 0.82 2.42
CA GLU A 14 -22.48 2.19 2.87
C GLU A 14 -22.70 2.19 4.40
N PRO A 15 -21.68 2.49 5.21
CA PRO A 15 -21.81 2.62 6.66
C PRO A 15 -22.88 3.64 7.06
N SER A 16 -23.66 3.30 8.10
CA SER A 16 -24.64 4.20 8.73
C SER A 16 -23.92 5.28 9.56
N ASP A 17 -24.47 6.49 9.56
CA ASP A 17 -23.97 7.60 10.38
C ASP A 17 -24.17 7.37 11.89
N GLU A 18 -25.08 6.45 12.26
CA GLU A 18 -25.48 6.21 13.65
C GLU A 18 -24.79 4.99 14.28
N ASP A 19 -24.25 4.10 13.45
CA ASP A 19 -23.72 2.80 13.88
C ASP A 19 -22.20 2.70 13.68
N ILE A 20 -21.59 1.81 14.44
CA ILE A 20 -20.20 1.41 14.21
C ILE A 20 -20.22 0.33 13.13
N PHE A 21 -19.46 0.55 12.06
CA PHE A 21 -19.27 -0.43 10.99
C PHE A 21 -17.99 -1.24 11.25
N ASP A 22 -18.17 -2.52 11.56
CA ASP A 22 -17.10 -3.46 11.87
C ASP A 22 -16.54 -4.14 10.61
N ILE A 23 -15.20 -4.15 10.52
CA ILE A 23 -14.45 -4.77 9.44
C ILE A 23 -13.48 -5.79 10.04
N GLY A 24 -13.49 -7.02 9.51
CA GLY A 24 -12.57 -8.06 9.94
C GLY A 24 -12.95 -9.43 9.38
N ARG A 25 -12.57 -10.49 10.11
CA ARG A 25 -13.01 -11.85 9.78
C ARG A 25 -14.49 -12.09 10.09
N GLU A 26 -15.10 -11.24 10.91
CA GLU A 26 -16.52 -11.23 11.24
C GLU A 26 -16.97 -9.76 11.35
N GLY A 27 -18.23 -9.43 11.03
CA GLY A 27 -18.74 -8.06 11.17
C GLY A 27 -19.63 -7.64 10.01
N ASP A 28 -19.75 -6.33 9.80
CA ASP A 28 -20.53 -5.75 8.70
C ASP A 28 -19.84 -5.93 7.34
N LEU A 29 -18.50 -5.84 7.33
CA LEU A 29 -17.66 -6.26 6.21
C LEU A 29 -16.78 -7.43 6.63
N GLU A 30 -17.17 -8.62 6.16
CA GLU A 30 -16.38 -9.83 6.28
C GLU A 30 -15.33 -9.88 5.16
N VAL A 31 -14.06 -9.78 5.54
CA VAL A 31 -12.94 -9.70 4.59
C VAL A 31 -12.61 -11.09 4.01
N ASP A 32 -12.41 -12.08 4.90
CA ASP A 32 -12.01 -13.46 4.57
C ASP A 32 -11.98 -14.31 5.86
N ASP A 33 -12.14 -15.64 5.77
CA ASP A 33 -12.04 -16.58 6.91
C ASP A 33 -10.59 -16.94 7.29
N ASN A 34 -9.66 -16.01 7.08
CA ASN A 34 -8.25 -16.22 7.37
C ASN A 34 -8.00 -16.21 8.90
N PRO A 35 -7.46 -17.29 9.52
CA PRO A 35 -7.26 -17.36 10.97
C PRO A 35 -6.25 -16.35 11.52
N TYR A 36 -5.41 -15.76 10.67
CA TYR A 36 -4.49 -14.68 11.05
C TYR A 36 -5.19 -13.32 11.10
N LEU A 37 -6.40 -13.20 10.56
CA LEU A 37 -7.22 -11.98 10.61
C LEU A 37 -8.06 -11.97 11.89
N HIS A 38 -8.06 -10.83 12.58
CA HIS A 38 -8.90 -10.67 13.76
C HIS A 38 -10.39 -10.66 13.36
N ARG A 39 -11.24 -11.22 14.22
CA ARG A 39 -12.70 -11.13 14.09
C ARG A 39 -13.15 -9.69 13.88
N ARG A 40 -12.77 -8.80 14.79
CA ARG A 40 -12.92 -7.35 14.64
C ARG A 40 -11.54 -6.74 14.52
N PHE A 41 -11.25 -6.11 13.40
CA PHE A 41 -9.94 -5.53 13.13
C PHE A 41 -10.01 -4.01 13.00
N LEU A 42 -10.85 -3.52 12.10
CA LEU A 42 -11.04 -2.10 11.85
C LEU A 42 -12.49 -1.72 12.12
N GLN A 43 -12.71 -0.47 12.50
CA GLN A 43 -14.03 0.11 12.68
C GLN A 43 -14.09 1.46 11.97
N ILE A 44 -15.19 1.68 11.25
CA ILE A 44 -15.55 2.99 10.72
C ILE A 44 -16.76 3.49 11.49
N ALA A 45 -16.66 4.68 12.05
CA ALA A 45 -17.75 5.30 12.80
C ALA A 45 -17.69 6.81 12.67
N ARG A 46 -18.86 7.46 12.79
CA ARG A 46 -18.97 8.92 12.76
C ARG A 46 -19.00 9.45 14.19
N TYR A 47 -18.03 10.31 14.52
CA TYR A 47 -17.97 11.01 15.81
C TYR A 47 -17.74 12.50 15.58
N ASP A 48 -18.48 13.35 16.30
CA ASP A 48 -18.37 14.81 16.24
C ASP A 48 -18.42 15.36 14.80
N GLY A 49 -19.29 14.78 13.97
CA GLY A 49 -19.51 15.18 12.58
C GLY A 49 -18.48 14.65 11.57
N MET A 50 -17.46 13.90 12.01
CA MET A 50 -16.37 13.40 11.17
C MET A 50 -16.30 11.87 11.19
N TRP A 51 -15.89 11.27 10.08
CA TRP A 51 -15.64 9.84 9.98
C TRP A 51 -14.26 9.48 10.52
N TRP A 52 -14.19 8.39 11.28
CA TRP A 52 -12.97 7.87 11.86
C TRP A 52 -12.76 6.42 11.46
N LEU A 53 -11.53 6.10 11.07
CA LEU A 53 -11.06 4.72 10.96
C LEU A 53 -10.26 4.37 12.21
N SER A 54 -10.69 3.35 12.94
CA SER A 54 -10.07 2.91 14.18
C SER A 54 -9.56 1.47 14.04
N ASN A 55 -8.35 1.19 14.53
CA ASN A 55 -7.86 -0.17 14.65
C ASN A 55 -8.18 -0.70 16.05
N VAL A 56 -9.18 -1.58 16.11
CA VAL A 56 -9.64 -2.25 17.35
C VAL A 56 -9.02 -3.64 17.53
N GLY A 57 -8.18 -4.06 16.58
CA GLY A 57 -7.39 -5.26 16.69
C GLY A 57 -6.29 -5.17 17.76
N SER A 58 -5.73 -6.33 18.13
CA SER A 58 -4.69 -6.41 19.16
C SER A 58 -3.26 -6.45 18.62
N MET A 59 -3.05 -6.91 17.37
CA MET A 59 -1.72 -7.16 16.80
C MET A 59 -1.51 -6.53 15.41
N LEU A 60 -2.43 -6.75 14.48
CA LEU A 60 -2.32 -6.22 13.12
C LEU A 60 -2.32 -4.70 13.09
N SER A 61 -1.55 -4.13 12.16
CA SER A 61 -1.60 -2.70 11.80
C SER A 61 -2.09 -2.58 10.36
N ALA A 62 -2.71 -1.45 10.04
CA ALA A 62 -3.08 -1.12 8.67
C ALA A 62 -2.25 0.08 8.19
N THR A 63 -1.98 0.13 6.90
CA THR A 63 -1.53 1.35 6.23
C THR A 63 -2.75 2.05 5.66
N VAL A 64 -2.80 3.35 5.86
CA VAL A 64 -3.83 4.24 5.33
C VAL A 64 -3.13 5.23 4.42
N ALA A 65 -3.55 5.29 3.15
CA ALA A 65 -2.96 6.20 2.17
C ALA A 65 -4.06 6.94 1.41
N ASP A 66 -3.80 8.20 1.07
CA ASP A 66 -4.71 8.95 0.22
C ASP A 66 -4.54 8.58 -1.27
N GLY A 67 -5.53 8.89 -2.09
CA GLY A 67 -5.50 8.57 -3.52
C GLY A 67 -4.46 9.35 -4.35
N SER A 68 -3.87 10.43 -3.82
CA SER A 68 -2.84 11.22 -4.52
C SER A 68 -1.41 10.80 -4.18
N GLY A 69 -1.22 10.00 -3.13
CA GLY A 69 0.08 9.56 -2.62
C GLY A 69 0.84 10.61 -1.81
N GLY A 70 0.21 11.75 -1.51
CA GLY A 70 0.78 12.81 -0.66
C GLY A 70 0.77 12.46 0.84
N MET A 71 -0.06 11.51 1.25
CA MET A 71 -0.23 11.08 2.64
C MET A 71 -0.24 9.56 2.75
N GLN A 72 0.61 9.06 3.64
CA GLN A 72 0.63 7.67 4.07
C GLN A 72 0.82 7.63 5.59
N ALA A 73 0.01 6.82 6.29
CA ALA A 73 0.06 6.66 7.73
C ALA A 73 -0.05 5.18 8.13
N TRP A 74 0.55 4.83 9.27
CA TRP A 74 0.36 3.53 9.90
C TRP A 74 -0.65 3.63 11.04
N LEU A 75 -1.69 2.82 10.97
CA LEU A 75 -2.72 2.69 11.97
C LEU A 75 -2.43 1.48 12.88
N ALA A 76 -1.70 1.75 13.95
CA ALA A 76 -1.34 0.76 14.97
C ALA A 76 -2.58 0.31 15.79
N PRO A 77 -2.53 -0.85 16.47
CA PRO A 77 -3.55 -1.27 17.44
C PRO A 77 -3.94 -0.17 18.42
N GLY A 78 -5.24 0.08 18.59
CA GLY A 78 -5.80 1.10 19.47
C GLY A 78 -5.73 2.53 18.93
N ALA A 79 -5.08 2.77 17.79
CA ALA A 79 -5.05 4.08 17.15
C ALA A 79 -6.30 4.33 16.29
N ARG A 80 -6.59 5.61 16.05
CA ARG A 80 -7.62 6.06 15.13
C ARG A 80 -7.13 7.23 14.28
N ILE A 81 -7.60 7.32 13.05
CA ILE A 81 -7.29 8.41 12.12
C ILE A 81 -8.59 8.95 11.51
N PRO A 82 -8.71 10.27 11.31
CA PRO A 82 -9.88 10.82 10.64
C PRO A 82 -9.83 10.53 9.14
N LEU A 83 -10.99 10.18 8.57
CA LEU A 83 -11.19 9.99 7.13
C LEU A 83 -11.60 11.33 6.52
N VAL A 84 -10.64 12.01 5.89
CA VAL A 84 -10.79 13.40 5.43
C VAL A 84 -10.56 13.59 3.93
N PHE A 85 -10.02 12.57 3.26
CA PHE A 85 -9.76 12.57 1.82
C PHE A 85 -10.93 11.97 1.05
N SER A 86 -11.11 12.39 -0.20
CA SER A 86 -12.17 11.86 -1.07
C SER A 86 -11.99 10.38 -1.38
N HIS A 87 -10.72 9.93 -1.44
CA HIS A 87 -10.34 8.55 -1.69
C HIS A 87 -9.22 8.17 -0.72
N THR A 88 -9.44 7.13 0.07
CA THR A 88 -8.44 6.58 1.00
C THR A 88 -8.33 5.07 0.78
N ASN A 89 -7.12 4.57 0.53
CA ASN A 89 -6.86 3.13 0.47
C ASN A 89 -6.37 2.64 1.84
N VAL A 90 -6.94 1.53 2.29
CA VAL A 90 -6.54 0.86 3.53
C VAL A 90 -5.99 -0.51 3.18
N ILE A 91 -4.75 -0.77 3.57
CA ILE A 91 -4.01 -1.99 3.22
C ILE A 91 -3.48 -2.64 4.48
N PHE A 92 -3.57 -3.96 4.58
CA PHE A 92 -3.04 -4.71 5.72
C PHE A 92 -2.69 -6.14 5.33
N THR A 93 -1.76 -6.74 6.07
CA THR A 93 -1.35 -8.13 5.86
C THR A 93 -1.72 -8.98 7.06
N ALA A 94 -2.48 -10.07 6.82
CA ALA A 94 -2.80 -11.07 7.82
C ALA A 94 -2.22 -12.43 7.38
N GLY A 95 -1.20 -12.90 8.10
CA GLY A 95 -0.49 -14.13 7.74
C GLY A 95 0.20 -13.99 6.37
N PRO A 96 -0.08 -14.88 5.40
CA PRO A 96 0.50 -14.82 4.06
C PRO A 96 -0.23 -13.87 3.09
N THR A 97 -1.39 -13.35 3.48
CA THR A 97 -2.29 -12.64 2.56
C THR A 97 -2.31 -11.15 2.86
N THR A 98 -2.23 -10.33 1.81
CA THR A 98 -2.40 -8.88 1.90
C THR A 98 -3.77 -8.51 1.34
N TYR A 99 -4.54 -7.77 2.12
CA TYR A 99 -5.87 -7.31 1.81
C TYR A 99 -5.86 -5.81 1.64
N GLU A 100 -6.82 -5.31 0.87
CA GLU A 100 -7.08 -3.89 0.75
C GLU A 100 -8.57 -3.62 0.57
N PHE A 101 -8.98 -2.42 0.95
CA PHE A 101 -10.26 -1.84 0.56
C PHE A 101 -10.07 -0.33 0.36
N ALA A 102 -10.95 0.27 -0.43
CA ALA A 102 -10.98 1.71 -0.64
C ALA A 102 -12.15 2.33 0.11
N VAL A 103 -11.94 3.53 0.65
CA VAL A 103 -12.96 4.36 1.27
C VAL A 103 -13.14 5.61 0.43
N HIS A 104 -14.39 5.85 0.05
CA HIS A 104 -14.82 6.98 -0.75
C HIS A 104 -15.66 7.92 0.11
N LEU A 105 -15.19 9.15 0.28
CA LEU A 105 -15.89 10.20 1.01
C LEU A 105 -16.39 11.25 0.02
N LYS A 106 -17.68 11.51 0.01
CA LYS A 106 -18.29 12.48 -0.90
C LYS A 106 -17.95 13.92 -0.55
N THR A 107 -17.86 14.20 0.74
CA THR A 107 -17.64 15.55 1.27
C THR A 107 -16.30 15.61 2.00
N PRO A 108 -15.16 15.55 1.28
CA PRO A 108 -13.85 15.58 1.93
C PRO A 108 -13.62 16.93 2.63
N SER A 109 -13.18 16.86 3.89
CA SER A 109 -12.81 18.04 4.67
C SER A 109 -11.38 18.50 4.39
N PHE A 110 -10.54 17.63 3.81
CA PHE A 110 -9.19 17.97 3.36
C PHE A 110 -9.16 18.09 1.83
N ARG A 111 -8.56 19.18 1.33
CA ARG A 111 -8.24 19.37 -0.10
C ARG A 111 -6.73 19.47 -0.24
N HIS A 112 -6.17 18.67 -1.14
CA HIS A 112 -4.74 18.70 -1.41
C HIS A 112 -4.39 20.04 -2.06
N GLU A 113 -3.51 20.83 -1.42
CA GLU A 113 -2.85 21.95 -2.08
C GLU A 113 -1.70 21.34 -2.91
N ALA A 114 -1.74 21.49 -4.23
CA ALA A 114 -0.61 21.10 -5.06
C ALA A 114 0.56 22.03 -4.71
N ARG A 115 1.64 21.47 -4.15
CA ARG A 115 2.93 22.17 -4.15
C ARG A 115 3.48 22.05 -5.56
N ASP A 116 3.68 23.19 -6.22
CA ASP A 116 4.62 23.26 -7.34
C ASP A 116 5.98 22.72 -6.84
N GLU A 117 6.65 21.91 -7.67
CA GLU A 117 7.92 21.28 -7.31
C GLU A 117 8.92 22.34 -6.81
N ASP A 118 9.13 22.40 -5.49
CA ASP A 118 10.09 23.31 -4.88
C ASP A 118 11.49 22.99 -5.42
N GLN A 119 12.12 23.98 -6.06
CA GLN A 119 13.52 23.92 -6.46
C GLN A 119 14.38 23.54 -5.25
N ALA A 120 15.14 22.46 -5.40
CA ALA A 120 15.96 21.87 -4.35
C ALA A 120 16.87 22.91 -3.68
N GLY A 121 16.60 23.19 -2.40
CA GLY A 121 17.49 23.94 -1.51
C GLY A 121 18.60 23.04 -0.96
N ASP A 122 19.82 23.58 -0.92
CA ASP A 122 21.14 22.93 -0.76
C ASP A 122 21.40 22.09 0.52
N THR A 123 20.39 21.78 1.33
CA THR A 123 20.58 21.02 2.59
C THR A 123 19.50 20.00 2.93
N THR A 124 18.59 19.67 2.01
CA THR A 124 17.58 18.63 2.23
C THR A 124 17.97 17.36 1.49
N ILE A 125 17.86 16.20 2.12
CA ILE A 125 17.97 14.90 1.43
C ILE A 125 16.96 14.93 0.28
N GLY A 126 17.46 15.08 -0.95
CA GLY A 126 16.63 15.08 -2.14
C GLY A 126 15.88 13.74 -2.30
N PRO A 127 14.85 13.71 -3.15
CA PRO A 127 14.07 12.49 -3.37
C PRO A 127 14.98 11.33 -3.75
N VAL A 128 14.66 10.12 -3.26
CA VAL A 128 15.44 8.92 -3.54
C VAL A 128 15.41 8.64 -5.04
N VAL A 129 16.50 8.97 -5.74
CA VAL A 129 16.62 8.70 -7.17
C VAL A 129 16.93 7.22 -7.39
N PHE A 130 16.04 6.49 -8.06
CA PHE A 130 16.24 5.09 -8.44
C PHE A 130 16.82 4.98 -9.84
N THR A 131 17.71 4.00 -10.07
CA THR A 131 18.11 3.65 -11.44
C THR A 131 16.96 2.96 -12.17
N ASP A 132 16.95 2.98 -13.50
CA ASP A 132 15.95 2.28 -14.31
C ASP A 132 15.84 0.81 -13.94
N SER A 133 16.97 0.15 -13.70
CA SER A 133 16.98 -1.24 -13.23
C SER A 133 16.38 -1.40 -11.81
N GLN A 134 16.61 -0.47 -10.88
CA GLN A 134 15.94 -0.51 -9.57
C GLN A 134 14.43 -0.29 -9.71
N LYS A 135 14.02 0.69 -10.53
CA LYS A 135 12.62 1.02 -10.75
C LYS A 135 11.89 -0.11 -11.50
N ALA A 136 12.51 -0.73 -12.50
CA ALA A 136 11.96 -1.88 -13.23
C ALA A 136 11.70 -3.09 -12.34
N LEU A 137 12.56 -3.34 -11.34
CA LEU A 137 12.29 -4.38 -10.33
C LEU A 137 11.02 -4.10 -9.52
N ILE A 138 10.85 -2.85 -9.08
CA ILE A 138 9.66 -2.44 -8.33
C ILE A 138 8.42 -2.54 -9.23
N VAL A 139 8.52 -2.06 -10.48
CA VAL A 139 7.44 -2.15 -11.47
C VAL A 139 7.08 -3.60 -11.78
N ALA A 140 8.04 -4.52 -11.87
CA ALA A 140 7.75 -5.95 -12.13
C ALA A 140 6.97 -6.61 -10.99
N LEU A 141 7.20 -6.16 -9.75
CA LEU A 141 6.43 -6.61 -8.59
C LEU A 141 5.07 -5.90 -8.48
N ALA A 142 5.00 -4.65 -8.93
CA ALA A 142 3.79 -3.83 -8.88
C ALA A 142 2.91 -3.95 -10.15
N GLU A 143 3.36 -4.69 -11.16
CA GLU A 143 2.71 -4.75 -12.49
C GLU A 143 1.20 -5.02 -12.43
N PRO A 144 0.69 -5.96 -11.60
CA PRO A 144 -0.75 -6.22 -11.52
C PRO A 144 -1.55 -4.96 -11.11
N MET A 145 -1.08 -4.26 -10.08
CA MET A 145 -1.72 -3.06 -9.53
C MET A 145 -1.60 -1.87 -10.48
N LEU A 146 -0.50 -1.78 -11.23
CA LEU A 146 -0.26 -0.69 -12.19
C LEU A 146 -1.07 -0.82 -13.48
N ARG A 147 -1.44 -2.05 -13.89
CA ARG A 147 -2.24 -2.30 -15.11
C ARG A 147 -3.75 -2.15 -14.91
N ARG A 148 -4.22 -2.02 -13.65
CA ARG A 148 -5.64 -1.83 -13.28
C ARG A 148 -6.60 -2.88 -13.86
N ASP A 149 -6.30 -4.15 -13.62
CA ASP A 149 -7.23 -5.27 -13.87
C ASP A 149 -8.09 -5.64 -12.63
N GLY A 150 -8.32 -4.71 -11.70
CA GLY A 150 -9.03 -5.00 -10.45
C GLY A 150 -8.28 -6.01 -9.54
N THR A 151 -6.98 -6.19 -9.77
CA THR A 151 -6.13 -7.07 -8.96
C THR A 151 -5.47 -6.29 -7.84
N GLY A 152 -5.78 -6.66 -6.60
CA GLY A 152 -5.23 -6.00 -5.43
C GLY A 152 -3.87 -6.52 -4.99
N PHE A 153 -3.34 -6.00 -3.87
CA PHE A 153 -2.04 -6.42 -3.31
C PHE A 153 -1.94 -7.91 -2.93
N SER A 154 -3.02 -8.68 -3.00
CA SER A 154 -2.99 -10.14 -2.92
C SER A 154 -2.31 -10.80 -4.13
N ALA A 155 -2.30 -10.13 -5.29
CA ALA A 155 -1.75 -10.63 -6.54
C ALA A 155 -0.24 -10.36 -6.72
N ILE A 156 0.46 -9.91 -5.67
CA ILE A 156 1.89 -9.59 -5.75
C ILE A 156 2.67 -10.85 -6.18
N PRO A 157 3.35 -10.82 -7.34
CA PRO A 157 4.05 -11.98 -7.87
C PRO A 157 5.22 -12.39 -6.97
N SER A 158 5.61 -13.65 -7.08
CA SER A 158 6.84 -14.16 -6.47
C SER A 158 8.08 -13.50 -7.07
N SER A 159 9.20 -13.52 -6.34
CA SER A 159 10.48 -13.03 -6.90
C SER A 159 10.90 -13.81 -8.15
N ALA A 160 10.51 -15.08 -8.27
CA ALA A 160 10.80 -15.90 -9.45
C ALA A 160 9.99 -15.44 -10.67
N GLU A 161 8.70 -15.15 -10.49
CA GLU A 161 7.84 -14.63 -11.55
C GLU A 161 8.28 -13.23 -12.01
N ALA A 162 8.59 -12.34 -11.06
CA ALA A 162 9.08 -11.00 -11.38
C ALA A 162 10.47 -11.02 -12.05
N ALA A 163 11.37 -11.90 -11.62
CA ALA A 163 12.67 -12.09 -12.28
C ALA A 163 12.48 -12.60 -13.72
N LYS A 164 11.61 -13.60 -13.92
CA LYS A 164 11.26 -14.11 -15.24
C LYS A 164 10.67 -13.01 -16.13
N ARG A 165 9.80 -12.15 -15.57
CA ARG A 165 9.18 -11.02 -16.27
C ARG A 165 10.18 -10.02 -16.82
N LEU A 166 11.30 -9.83 -16.12
CA LEU A 166 12.42 -8.98 -16.54
C LEU A 166 13.50 -9.72 -17.35
N GLY A 167 13.40 -11.05 -17.50
CA GLY A 167 14.46 -11.87 -18.09
C GLY A 167 15.76 -11.88 -17.26
N TRP A 168 15.67 -11.68 -15.95
CA TRP A 168 16.82 -11.64 -15.05
C TRP A 168 17.03 -12.97 -14.33
N ALA A 169 18.28 -13.28 -13.98
CA ALA A 169 18.58 -14.34 -13.05
C ALA A 169 17.97 -14.03 -11.66
N LEU A 170 17.37 -15.04 -11.01
CA LEU A 170 16.73 -14.89 -9.70
C LEU A 170 17.70 -14.35 -8.63
N THR A 171 18.98 -14.74 -8.67
CA THR A 171 20.02 -14.25 -7.78
C THR A 171 20.29 -12.75 -7.96
N ARG A 172 20.34 -12.27 -9.22
CA ARG A 172 20.47 -10.84 -9.55
C ARG A 172 19.25 -10.06 -9.05
N PHE A 173 18.05 -10.59 -9.29
CA PHE A 173 16.81 -9.97 -8.83
C PHE A 173 16.77 -9.82 -7.31
N ASN A 174 17.02 -10.89 -6.56
CA ASN A 174 17.00 -10.85 -5.09
C ASN A 174 18.04 -9.86 -4.53
N ARG A 175 19.27 -9.86 -5.07
CA ARG A 175 20.29 -8.89 -4.67
C ARG A 175 19.86 -7.44 -4.92
N LYS A 176 19.20 -7.17 -6.05
CA LYS A 176 18.69 -5.83 -6.38
C LYS A 176 17.51 -5.44 -5.48
N LEU A 177 16.62 -6.40 -5.16
CA LEU A 177 15.51 -6.22 -4.23
C LEU A 177 16.01 -5.82 -2.83
N ASP A 178 17.03 -6.51 -2.31
CA ASP A 178 17.63 -6.18 -1.01
C ASP A 178 18.24 -4.77 -1.03
N ASN A 179 18.99 -4.42 -2.08
CA ASN A 179 19.57 -3.09 -2.23
C ASN A 179 18.51 -1.98 -2.28
N VAL A 180 17.37 -2.23 -2.94
CA VAL A 180 16.25 -1.27 -2.99
C VAL A 180 15.61 -1.12 -1.61
N CYS A 181 15.37 -2.23 -0.90
CA CYS A 181 14.80 -2.20 0.45
C CYS A 181 15.70 -1.45 1.44
N ASP A 182 17.01 -1.72 1.39
CA ASP A 182 17.99 -1.05 2.25
C ASP A 182 18.09 0.45 1.95
N LYS A 183 17.96 0.84 0.67
CA LYS A 183 17.97 2.25 0.26
C LYS A 183 16.76 3.01 0.81
N LEU A 184 15.57 2.42 0.72
CA LEU A 184 14.34 3.01 1.26
C LEU A 184 14.34 3.04 2.80
N ASP A 185 14.85 2.01 3.44
CA ASP A 185 14.99 1.98 4.89
C ASP A 185 15.93 3.08 5.43
N ARG A 186 17.04 3.36 4.73
CA ARG A 186 17.96 4.46 5.10
C ARG A 186 17.32 5.85 5.06
N VAL A 187 16.26 6.02 4.27
CA VAL A 187 15.51 7.29 4.21
C VAL A 187 14.25 7.27 5.10
N GLY A 188 14.12 6.26 5.97
CA GLY A 188 13.09 6.21 7.00
C GLY A 188 11.82 5.46 6.61
N VAL A 189 11.79 4.71 5.49
CA VAL A 189 10.64 3.88 5.16
C VAL A 189 10.57 2.68 6.09
N VAL A 190 9.58 2.70 6.99
CA VAL A 190 9.40 1.68 8.03
C VAL A 190 8.89 0.37 7.43
N GLY A 191 9.34 -0.76 8.00
CA GLY A 191 8.87 -2.10 7.65
C GLY A 191 9.67 -2.80 6.56
N LEU A 192 10.70 -2.16 6.00
CA LEU A 192 11.58 -2.75 4.97
C LEU A 192 12.76 -3.54 5.55
N ARG A 193 13.03 -3.42 6.85
CA ARG A 193 13.88 -4.35 7.61
C ARG A 193 13.03 -5.41 8.32
N GLY A 194 13.18 -6.66 7.88
CA GLY A 194 12.72 -7.80 8.67
C GLY A 194 13.60 -7.93 9.91
N GLY A 195 13.01 -7.84 11.10
CA GLY A 195 13.68 -8.39 12.29
C GLY A 195 14.01 -9.87 12.06
N VAL A 196 15.05 -10.36 12.72
CA VAL A 196 15.57 -11.73 12.59
C VAL A 196 14.40 -12.74 12.65
N GLY A 197 14.07 -13.36 11.51
CA GLY A 197 12.99 -14.35 11.38
C GLY A 197 11.71 -13.90 10.64
N LYS A 198 11.56 -12.64 10.20
CA LYS A 198 10.40 -12.23 9.40
C LYS A 198 10.57 -12.58 7.91
N LEU A 199 9.63 -13.35 7.36
CA LEU A 199 9.65 -13.89 5.99
C LEU A 199 9.91 -12.81 4.91
N ALA A 200 10.70 -13.17 3.90
CA ALA A 200 10.98 -12.35 2.71
C ALA A 200 9.71 -11.89 1.97
N THR A 201 8.62 -12.67 2.05
CA THR A 201 7.30 -12.33 1.48
C THR A 201 6.74 -11.03 2.05
N ASN A 202 6.88 -10.80 3.36
CA ASN A 202 6.35 -9.60 4.01
C ASN A 202 7.14 -8.34 3.62
N ARG A 203 8.46 -8.47 3.40
CA ARG A 203 9.29 -7.37 2.90
C ARG A 203 8.88 -6.97 1.48
N ARG A 204 8.64 -7.95 0.60
CA ARG A 204 8.20 -7.70 -0.78
C ARG A 204 6.84 -7.03 -0.82
N ALA A 205 5.88 -7.54 -0.05
CA ALA A 205 4.56 -6.93 0.07
C ALA A 205 4.68 -5.47 0.53
N ARG A 206 5.44 -5.22 1.61
CA ARG A 206 5.68 -3.86 2.13
C ARG A 206 6.35 -2.92 1.13
N LEU A 207 7.34 -3.41 0.37
CA LEU A 207 8.00 -2.62 -0.68
C LEU A 207 6.99 -2.17 -1.73
N VAL A 208 6.19 -3.11 -2.23
CA VAL A 208 5.22 -2.85 -3.29
C VAL A 208 4.10 -1.94 -2.80
N GLU A 209 3.59 -2.20 -1.61
CA GLU A 209 2.60 -1.37 -0.94
C GLU A 209 3.08 0.08 -0.82
N HIS A 210 4.28 0.31 -0.28
CA HIS A 210 4.84 1.65 -0.20
C HIS A 210 5.05 2.26 -1.58
N ALA A 211 5.60 1.51 -2.53
CA ALA A 211 5.91 2.05 -3.85
C ALA A 211 4.66 2.46 -4.65
N VAL A 212 3.56 1.73 -4.52
CA VAL A 212 2.28 2.06 -5.15
C VAL A 212 1.60 3.19 -4.40
N THR A 213 1.52 3.13 -3.06
CA THR A 213 0.76 4.12 -2.26
C THR A 213 1.43 5.49 -2.21
N SER A 214 2.77 5.56 -2.30
CA SER A 214 3.52 6.82 -2.38
C SER A 214 3.72 7.33 -3.82
N HIS A 215 3.16 6.65 -4.82
CA HIS A 215 3.40 6.91 -6.25
C HIS A 215 4.89 6.91 -6.66
N LEU A 216 5.73 6.17 -5.93
CA LEU A 216 7.13 5.92 -6.32
C LEU A 216 7.22 5.26 -7.70
N VAL A 217 6.26 4.39 -8.00
CA VAL A 217 6.01 3.86 -9.33
C VAL A 217 4.58 4.15 -9.74
N THR A 218 4.40 4.46 -11.02
CA THR A 218 3.10 4.79 -11.61
C THR A 218 2.88 3.98 -12.90
N PRO A 219 1.67 3.96 -13.48
CA PRO A 219 1.44 3.29 -14.75
C PRO A 219 2.35 3.79 -15.88
N ALA A 220 2.85 5.04 -15.81
CA ALA A 220 3.80 5.58 -16.78
C ALA A 220 5.15 4.82 -16.78
N ASP A 221 5.49 4.14 -15.68
CA ASP A 221 6.73 3.39 -15.53
C ASP A 221 6.66 1.97 -16.11
N LEU A 222 5.49 1.51 -16.58
CA LEU A 222 5.33 0.17 -17.16
C LEU A 222 6.26 -0.09 -18.36
N HIS A 223 6.65 0.96 -19.09
CA HIS A 223 7.61 0.88 -20.19
C HIS A 223 8.99 0.32 -19.76
N LEU A 224 9.35 0.45 -18.47
CA LEU A 224 10.61 -0.06 -17.94
C LEU A 224 10.71 -1.58 -18.00
N LEU A 225 9.58 -2.29 -18.00
CA LEU A 225 9.55 -3.74 -18.11
C LEU A 225 10.06 -4.23 -19.46
N GLU A 226 9.82 -3.47 -20.52
CA GLU A 226 10.33 -3.73 -21.86
C GLU A 226 11.77 -3.23 -21.98
N LYS A 227 12.02 -2.01 -21.51
CA LYS A 227 13.35 -1.37 -21.55
C LYS A 227 14.43 -2.20 -20.86
N MET A 228 14.12 -2.83 -19.73
CA MET A 228 15.07 -3.59 -18.91
C MET A 228 15.03 -5.10 -19.16
N SER A 229 14.20 -5.56 -20.11
CA SER A 229 14.06 -6.98 -20.42
C SER A 229 15.37 -7.55 -20.97
N GLY A 230 15.96 -8.52 -20.26
CA GLY A 230 17.21 -9.16 -20.69
C GLY A 230 18.45 -8.24 -20.70
N VAL A 231 18.33 -6.99 -20.23
CA VAL A 231 19.45 -6.05 -20.18
C VAL A 231 20.36 -6.42 -19.02
N ASP A 232 21.59 -6.81 -19.35
CA ASP A 232 22.67 -7.05 -18.40
C ASP A 232 23.47 -5.76 -18.19
N GLU A 233 23.00 -4.91 -17.28
CA GLU A 233 23.86 -3.88 -16.69
C GLU A 233 24.71 -4.59 -15.64
N GLY A 234 25.96 -4.89 -16.03
CA GLY A 234 27.01 -5.43 -15.17
C GLY A 234 27.35 -4.51 -14.01
#